data_AF-A0A7K0KCU6-F1
#
_entry.id   AF-A0A7K0KCU6-F1
#
_cell.length_a   1.000
_cell.length_b   1.000
_cell.length_c   1.000
_cell.angle_alpha   90.00
_cell.angle_beta   90.00
_cell.angle_gamma   90.00
#
_symmetry.space_group_name_H-M   'P 1'
#
loop_
_entity.id
_entity.type
_entity.pdbx_description
1 polymer ?
#
loop_
_entity_poly.entity_id
_entity_poly.type
_entity_poly.pdbx_seq_one_letter_code
_entity_poly.pdbx_strand_id
1 'polypeptide(L)' 'MDLAQTMKSRRKTLGISQQDLAEIAEVSLATVKDIERGHGNPSLRTVQKILDVLGMEINYQVRKVVP' A
#
# COMPACT_ATOMS: atom_id res chain seq x y z
N MET A 1 -8.80 8.78 7.33
CA MET A 1 -7.47 8.58 6.71
C MET A 1 -7.69 7.75 5.47
N ASP A 2 -7.17 8.18 4.33
CA ASP A 2 -7.17 7.39 3.10
C ASP A 2 -6.01 6.38 3.11
N LEU A 3 -6.12 5.29 2.34
CA LEU A 3 -5.15 4.19 2.26
C LEU A 3 -3.74 4.71 1.97
N ALA A 4 -3.61 5.64 1.02
CA ALA A 4 -2.33 6.29 0.67
C ALA A 4 -1.63 6.93 1.88
N GLN A 5 -2.40 7.67 2.70
CA GLN A 5 -1.89 8.35 3.89
C GLN A 5 -1.48 7.33 4.96
N THR A 6 -2.25 6.26 5.13
CA THR A 6 -1.96 5.16 6.06
C THR A 6 -0.67 4.45 5.69
N MET A 7 -0.50 4.08 4.41
CA MET A 7 0.72 3.43 3.91
C MET A 7 1.95 4.31 4.12
N LYS A 8 1.86 5.60 3.78
CA LYS A 8 2.94 6.57 3.98
C LYS A 8 3.32 6.75 5.45
N SER A 9 2.32 6.85 6.33
CA SER A 9 2.53 6.97 7.77
C SER A 9 3.22 5.73 8.31
N ARG A 10 2.73 4.54 7.92
CA ARG A 10 3.30 3.26 8.33
C ARG A 10 4.75 3.10 7.89
N ARG A 11 5.07 3.44 6.63
CA ARG A 11 6.44 3.43 6.13
C ARG A 11 7.36 4.30 6.99
N LYS A 12 6.92 5.52 7.33
CA LYS A 12 7.68 6.43 8.20
C LYS A 12 7.88 5.86 9.61
N THR A 13 6.88 5.20 10.19
CA THR A 13 7.01 4.50 11.47
C THR A 13 8.06 3.38 11.42
N LEU A 14 8.17 2.68 10.30
CA LEU A 14 9.17 1.64 10.07
C LEU A 14 10.59 2.20 9.77
N GLY A 15 10.72 3.52 9.59
CA GLY A 15 12.01 4.17 9.36
C GLY A 15 12.63 3.94 7.98
N ILE A 16 11.87 3.41 7.02
CA ILE A 16 12.38 3.10 5.67
C ILE A 16 12.03 4.19 4.66
N SER A 17 12.90 4.38 3.67
CA SER A 17 12.70 5.32 2.57
C SER A 17 11.69 4.78 1.53
N GLN A 18 11.25 5.64 0.60
CA GLN A 18 10.41 5.20 -0.52
C GLN A 18 11.18 4.24 -1.45
N GLN A 19 12.50 4.40 -1.55
CA GLN A 19 13.38 3.53 -2.35
C GLN A 19 13.45 2.15 -1.71
N ASP A 20 13.67 2.07 -0.40
CA ASP A 20 13.73 0.80 0.33
C ASP A 20 12.40 0.04 0.20
N LEU A 21 11.27 0.74 0.37
CA LEU A 21 9.95 0.13 0.20
C LEU A 21 9.75 -0.41 -1.22
N ALA A 22 10.18 0.34 -2.25
CA ALA A 22 10.05 -0.08 -3.63
C ALA A 22 10.89 -1.33 -3.93
N GLU A 23 12.12 -1.37 -3.41
CA GLU A 23 13.05 -2.49 -3.57
C GLU A 23 12.53 -3.76 -2.87
N ILE A 24 12.14 -3.65 -1.60
CA ILE A 24 11.68 -4.81 -0.82
C ILE A 24 10.33 -5.34 -1.37
N ALA A 25 9.43 -4.45 -1.81
CA ALA A 25 8.15 -4.86 -2.38
C ALA A 25 8.26 -5.31 -3.86
N GLU A 26 9.45 -5.20 -4.46
CA GLU A 26 9.70 -5.45 -5.88
C GLU A 26 8.71 -4.70 -6.80
N VAL A 27 8.60 -3.39 -6.58
CA VAL A 27 7.80 -2.47 -7.40
C VAL A 27 8.65 -1.27 -7.80
N SER A 28 8.22 -0.50 -8.79
CA SER A 28 8.96 0.70 -9.18
C SER A 28 8.86 1.79 -8.10
N LEU A 29 9.91 2.61 -7.96
CA LEU A 29 9.88 3.80 -7.10
C LEU A 29 8.74 4.75 -7.51
N ALA A 30 8.47 4.87 -8.81
CA ALA A 30 7.36 5.67 -9.33
C ALA A 30 6.02 5.18 -8.77
N THR A 31 5.80 3.86 -8.74
CA THR A 31 4.60 3.25 -8.15
C THR A 31 4.43 3.61 -6.67
N VAL A 32 5.48 3.49 -5.85
CA VAL A 32 5.41 3.88 -4.43
C VAL A 32 5.09 5.37 -4.28
N LYS A 33 5.74 6.21 -5.09
CA LYS A 33 5.51 7.67 -5.08
C LYS A 33 4.09 8.05 -5.47
N ASP A 34 3.53 7.42 -6.49
CA ASP A 34 2.18 7.69 -6.97
C ASP A 34 1.15 7.27 -5.91
N ILE A 35 1.31 6.06 -5.36
CA ILE A 35 0.47 5.55 -4.27
C ILE A 35 0.48 6.50 -3.07
N GLU A 36 1.66 6.92 -2.59
CA GLU A 36 1.75 7.81 -1.41
C GLU A 36 1.26 9.23 -1.66
N ARG A 37 1.02 9.62 -2.92
CA ARG A 37 0.38 10.89 -3.29
C ARG A 37 -1.12 10.75 -3.55
N GLY A 38 -1.67 9.54 -3.51
CA GLY A 38 -3.06 9.28 -3.90
C GLY A 38 -3.28 9.40 -5.42
N HIS A 39 -2.21 9.23 -6.21
CA HIS A 39 -2.26 9.24 -7.66
C HIS A 39 -2.08 7.82 -8.24
N GLY A 40 -2.49 7.65 -9.50
CA GLY A 40 -2.40 6.39 -10.21
C GLY A 40 -3.55 5.43 -9.91
N ASN A 41 -3.50 4.25 -10.54
CA ASN A 41 -4.47 3.17 -10.38
C ASN A 41 -3.72 1.84 -10.22
N PRO A 42 -3.08 1.60 -9.05
CA PRO A 42 -2.32 0.38 -8.83
C PRO A 42 -3.25 -0.83 -8.82
N SER A 43 -2.76 -1.96 -9.32
CA SER A 43 -3.47 -3.23 -9.15
C SER A 43 -3.54 -3.61 -7.67
N LEU A 44 -4.57 -4.38 -7.27
CA LEU A 44 -4.63 -4.96 -5.92
C LEU A 44 -3.37 -5.75 -5.57
N ARG A 45 -2.80 -6.49 -6.53
CA ARG A 45 -1.55 -7.22 -6.34
C ARG A 45 -0.38 -6.31 -5.96
N THR A 46 -0.27 -5.15 -6.61
CA THR A 46 0.75 -4.14 -6.30
C THR A 46 0.55 -3.58 -4.90
N VAL A 47 -0.70 -3.26 -4.53
CA VAL A 47 -1.02 -2.80 -3.18
C VAL A 47 -0.65 -3.86 -2.15
N GLN A 48 -1.02 -5.13 -2.39
CA GLN A 48 -0.71 -6.26 -1.51
C GLN A 48 0.80 -6.37 -1.24
N LYS A 49 1.62 -6.38 -2.31
CA LYS A 49 3.09 -6.41 -2.19
C LYS A 49 3.64 -5.33 -1.27
N ILE A 50 3.11 -4.12 -1.37
CA ILE A 50 3.55 -3.00 -0.52
C ILE A 50 3.07 -3.20 0.92
N LEU A 51 1.82 -3.63 1.12
CA LEU A 51 1.28 -3.87 2.45
C LEU A 51 2.01 -4.99 3.20
N ASP A 52 2.44 -6.04 2.50
CA ASP A 52 3.22 -7.13 3.08
C ASP A 52 4.52 -6.59 3.72
N VAL A 53 5.24 -5.72 3.02
CA VAL A 53 6.46 -5.06 3.55
C VAL A 53 6.14 -4.13 4.71
N LEU A 54 4.98 -3.46 4.67
CA LEU A 54 4.54 -2.57 5.74
C LEU A 54 3.99 -3.33 6.96
N GLY A 55 3.89 -4.66 6.92
CA GLY A 55 3.26 -5.48 7.95
C GLY A 55 1.78 -5.16 8.12
N MET A 56 1.08 -5.02 6.99
CA MET A 56 -0.34 -4.69 6.89
C MET A 56 -1.07 -5.71 6.01
N GLU A 57 -2.38 -5.85 6.19
CA GLU A 57 -3.22 -6.75 5.40
C GLU A 57 -4.54 -6.08 4.96
N ILE A 58 -5.11 -6.55 3.85
CA ILE A 58 -6.46 -6.19 3.40
C ILE A 58 -7.38 -7.38 3.66
N ASN A 59 -8.45 -7.13 4.42
CA ASN A 59 -9.50 -8.10 4.68
C ASN A 59 -10.76 -7.75 3.87
N TYR A 60 -11.28 -8.70 3.10
CA TYR A 60 -12.55 -8.58 2.38
C TYR A 60 -13.51 -9.69 2.79
N GLN A 61 -14.80 -9.35 2.84
CA GLN A 61 -15.86 -10.27 3.25
C GLN A 61 -17.07 -10.14 2.33
N VAL A 62 -17.82 -11.23 2.17
CA VAL A 62 -19.07 -11.21 1.41
C VAL A 62 -20.07 -10.29 2.11
N ARG A 63 -20.62 -9.34 1.36
CA ARG A 63 -21.66 -8.45 1.88
C ARG A 63 -22.92 -9.26 2.15
N LYS A 64 -23.44 -9.19 3.38
CA LYS A 64 -24.77 -9.71 3.70
C LYS A 64 -25.80 -8.83 2.99
N VAL A 65 -26.47 -9.39 1.99
CA VAL A 65 -27.63 -8.77 1.36
C VAL A 65 -28.85 -9.30 2.11
N VAL A 66 -29.59 -8.42 2.78
CA VAL A 66 -30.91 -8.79 3.30
C VAL A 66 -31.85 -8.82 2.09
N PRO A 67 -32.60 -9.92 1.85
CA PRO A 67 -33.58 -9.99 0.77
C PRO A 67 -34.64 -8.89 0.85
#